data_AF-A0A354X420-F1
#
_entry.id   AF-A0A354X420-F1
#
_cell.length_a   1.000
_cell.length_b   1.000
_cell.length_c   1.000
_cell.angle_alpha   90.00
_cell.angle_beta   90.00
_cell.angle_gamma   90.00
#
_symmetry.space_group_name_H-M   'P 1'
#
loop_
_entity.id
_entity.type
_entity.pdbx_description
1 polymer ?
#
loop_
_entity_poly.entity_id
_entity_poly.type
_entity_poly.pdbx_seq_one_letter_code
_entity_poly.pdbx_strand_id
1 'polypeptide(L)'
;MNWKFIQIKSKELLKMRKYLGIIVALLTLVSCGENLEDTYKDYAGEGEIRYLGKCSDLSVKPGWNRLIVNWTNSVDPVIDKIKITWTKEDMVKEQLLEKGTSEFSIPDLEDGNYEITICSVDKEGNTSLTNTVYGRPYTEAHETIQTFTRIVSRHFFMKDRLILFFLGWEDNVEEAYLTYTKKNGSAGRLDLTKDIVNRLYYLLPDAIDTSKPIELYRTGYIVGCEDKIIFSPTALEKSRLFNADFKQEMKRQFGFDPDIPDNWAESVEELYLDWSIGSFADLLNLPNLKKLVLGKHRYILDELVNDTQVAQSKVFETAISNFVLETLHELNGLTVERYNKHYPGLTEAPYIENKG
;
A
#
# COMPACT_ATOMS: atom_id res chain seq x y z
N MET A 1 -99.06 -7.92 35.60
CA MET A 1 -97.72 -7.41 35.93
C MET A 1 -97.67 -5.92 35.58
N ASN A 2 -97.29 -5.07 36.53
CA ASN A 2 -97.86 -3.74 36.73
C ASN A 2 -97.25 -2.64 35.80
N TRP A 3 -97.98 -2.23 34.76
CA TRP A 3 -97.56 -1.27 33.72
C TRP A 3 -97.13 0.11 34.26
N LYS A 4 -97.61 0.51 35.45
CA LYS A 4 -97.24 1.78 36.10
C LYS A 4 -95.78 1.82 36.57
N PHE A 5 -95.19 0.68 36.93
CA PHE A 5 -93.79 0.61 37.39
C PHE A 5 -92.78 0.81 36.25
N ILE A 6 -93.10 0.34 35.05
CA ILE A 6 -92.24 0.43 33.86
C ILE A 6 -92.17 1.87 33.33
N GLN A 7 -93.29 2.60 33.38
CA GLN A 7 -93.38 4.00 32.93
C GLN A 7 -92.62 4.98 33.84
N ILE A 8 -92.57 4.74 35.16
CA ILE A 8 -91.84 5.60 36.11
C ILE A 8 -90.33 5.40 35.95
N LYS A 9 -89.88 4.14 35.82
CA LYS A 9 -88.45 3.82 35.62
C LYS A 9 -87.90 4.39 34.30
N SER A 10 -88.71 4.43 33.23
CA SER A 10 -88.28 5.01 31.95
C SER A 10 -88.16 6.53 31.97
N LYS A 11 -89.05 7.24 32.71
CA LYS A 11 -88.97 8.70 32.87
C LYS A 11 -87.76 9.14 33.71
N GLU A 12 -87.44 8.40 34.78
CA GLU A 12 -86.24 8.63 35.60
C GLU A 12 -84.93 8.37 34.81
N LEU A 13 -84.88 7.30 34.03
CA LEU A 13 -83.75 7.01 33.12
C LEU A 13 -83.57 8.08 32.03
N LEU A 14 -84.68 8.63 31.51
CA LEU A 14 -84.64 9.70 30.51
C LEU A 14 -84.19 11.04 31.11
N LYS A 15 -84.56 11.34 32.36
CA LYS A 15 -84.04 12.50 33.11
C LYS A 15 -82.56 12.34 33.42
N MET A 16 -82.11 11.18 33.92
CA MET A 16 -80.67 10.93 34.18
C MET A 16 -79.81 11.01 32.91
N ARG A 17 -80.28 10.51 31.75
CA ARG A 17 -79.57 10.67 30.46
C ARG A 17 -79.44 12.13 30.03
N LYS A 18 -80.45 12.97 30.31
CA LYS A 18 -80.38 14.42 30.03
C LYS A 18 -79.38 15.13 30.94
N TYR A 19 -79.37 14.84 32.23
CA TYR A 19 -78.38 15.42 33.16
C TYR A 19 -76.95 14.93 32.86
N LEU A 20 -76.78 13.66 32.50
CA LEU A 20 -75.48 13.11 32.10
C LEU A 20 -74.98 13.75 30.79
N GLY A 21 -75.86 13.98 29.81
CA GLY A 21 -75.52 14.69 28.59
C GLY A 21 -75.09 16.14 28.83
N ILE A 22 -75.71 16.83 29.78
CA ILE A 22 -75.33 18.20 30.17
C ILE A 22 -73.98 18.22 30.89
N ILE A 23 -73.70 17.25 31.78
CA ILE A 23 -72.42 17.14 32.48
C ILE A 23 -71.27 16.83 31.51
N VAL A 24 -71.50 15.94 30.53
CA VAL A 24 -70.51 15.63 29.49
C VAL A 24 -70.24 16.83 28.59
N ALA A 25 -71.27 17.60 28.23
CA ALA A 25 -71.11 18.82 27.44
C ALA A 25 -70.35 19.94 28.18
N LEU A 26 -70.54 20.06 29.50
CA LEU A 26 -69.79 20.99 30.35
C LEU A 26 -68.31 20.59 30.51
N LEU A 27 -68.01 19.28 30.58
CA LEU A 27 -66.64 18.78 30.68
C LEU A 27 -65.84 18.97 29.38
N THR A 28 -66.49 18.93 28.22
CA THR A 28 -65.81 19.17 26.92
C THR A 28 -65.46 20.63 26.66
N LEU A 29 -66.07 21.59 27.37
CA LEU A 29 -65.80 23.02 27.20
C LEU A 29 -64.57 23.51 27.96
N VAL A 30 -64.07 22.75 28.94
CA VAL A 30 -62.85 23.09 29.71
C VAL A 30 -61.58 22.53 29.04
N SER A 31 -61.71 21.60 28.10
CA SER A 31 -60.58 20.90 27.47
C SER A 31 -60.12 21.50 26.13
N CYS A 32 -60.72 22.60 25.68
CA CYS A 32 -60.38 23.23 24.40
C CYS A 32 -60.11 24.72 24.62
N GLY A 33 -58.91 25.05 25.10
CA GLY A 33 -58.52 26.44 25.30
C GLY A 33 -57.09 26.66 25.78
N GLU A 34 -56.39 25.62 26.23
CA GLU A 34 -55.00 25.76 26.63
C GLU A 34 -54.09 25.43 25.44
N ASN A 35 -53.56 26.49 24.82
CA ASN A 35 -52.54 26.38 23.80
C ASN A 35 -51.30 25.78 24.46
N LEU A 36 -50.82 24.62 23.99
CA LEU A 36 -49.63 23.93 24.52
C LEU A 36 -48.42 24.88 24.67
N GLU A 37 -48.35 25.88 23.79
CA GLU A 37 -47.35 26.93 23.78
C GLU A 37 -47.33 27.81 25.04
N ASP A 38 -48.50 28.10 25.65
CA ASP A 38 -48.56 28.90 26.88
C ASP A 38 -48.12 28.11 28.12
N THR A 39 -48.16 26.78 28.08
CA THR A 39 -47.65 25.92 29.17
C THR A 39 -46.12 25.86 29.21
N TYR A 40 -45.45 26.18 28.10
CA TYR A 40 -43.98 26.07 27.96
C TYR A 40 -43.26 27.42 27.85
N LYS A 41 -43.96 28.55 27.65
CA LYS A 41 -43.36 29.89 27.59
C LYS A 41 -42.53 30.24 28.82
N ASP A 42 -43.00 29.87 30.01
CA ASP A 42 -42.28 30.12 31.27
C ASP A 42 -40.98 29.30 31.41
N TYR A 43 -40.81 28.27 30.58
CA TYR A 43 -39.63 27.41 30.51
C TYR A 43 -38.76 27.69 29.26
N ALA A 44 -39.19 28.58 28.35
CA ALA A 44 -38.56 28.83 27.05
C ALA A 44 -37.51 29.96 27.03
N GLY A 45 -37.13 30.52 28.19
CA GLY A 45 -36.05 31.52 28.29
C GLY A 45 -36.26 32.73 27.36
N GLU A 46 -35.21 33.14 26.63
CA GLU A 46 -35.22 34.29 25.69
C GLU A 46 -35.93 34.01 24.33
N GLY A 47 -36.74 32.96 24.22
CA GLY A 47 -37.50 32.62 23.01
C GLY A 47 -36.87 31.52 22.15
N GLU A 48 -37.52 31.19 21.03
CA GLU A 48 -37.06 30.14 20.10
C GLU A 48 -35.72 30.52 19.42
N ILE A 49 -34.65 29.78 19.71
CA ILE A 49 -33.36 29.93 19.04
C ILE A 49 -33.45 29.25 17.67
N ARG A 50 -33.43 30.05 16.59
CA ARG A 50 -33.34 29.52 15.22
C ARG A 50 -31.90 29.14 14.90
N TYR A 51 -31.65 27.85 14.70
CA TYR A 51 -30.36 27.36 14.22
C TYR A 51 -30.22 27.52 12.71
N LEU A 52 -29.03 27.90 12.26
CA LEU A 52 -28.65 27.89 10.85
C LEU A 52 -28.68 26.47 10.30
N GLY A 53 -29.14 26.34 9.05
CA GLY A 53 -29.10 25.08 8.33
C GLY A 53 -27.67 24.52 8.23
N LYS A 54 -27.46 23.30 8.74
CA LYS A 54 -26.15 22.63 8.70
C LYS A 54 -25.89 21.97 7.34
N CYS A 55 -24.62 21.78 7.01
CA CYS A 55 -24.21 20.91 5.91
C CYS A 55 -24.58 19.44 6.21
N SER A 56 -24.69 18.59 5.19
CA SER A 56 -24.94 17.14 5.32
C SER A 56 -23.99 16.32 4.44
N ASP A 57 -24.02 14.99 4.60
CA ASP A 57 -23.33 14.02 3.72
C ASP A 57 -21.82 14.27 3.56
N LEU A 58 -21.17 14.66 4.66
CA LEU A 58 -19.73 14.87 4.67
C LEU A 58 -18.99 13.57 4.34
N SER A 59 -18.07 13.66 3.39
CA SER A 59 -17.14 12.58 3.05
C SER A 59 -15.74 13.14 2.80
N VAL A 60 -14.73 12.31 3.02
CA VAL A 60 -13.33 12.67 2.77
C VAL A 60 -12.66 11.56 1.97
N LYS A 61 -11.89 11.96 0.96
CA LYS A 61 -11.02 11.09 0.18
C LYS A 61 -9.55 11.52 0.39
N PRO A 62 -8.64 10.57 0.64
CA PRO A 62 -7.23 10.88 0.73
C PRO A 62 -6.62 11.11 -0.65
N GLY A 63 -5.75 12.11 -0.75
CA GLY A 63 -4.87 12.35 -1.89
C GLY A 63 -3.41 12.43 -1.47
N TRP A 64 -2.53 12.75 -2.41
CA TRP A 64 -1.11 12.94 -2.12
C TRP A 64 -0.87 14.28 -1.41
N ASN A 65 -0.46 14.21 -0.14
CA ASN A 65 -0.28 15.34 0.78
C ASN A 65 -1.53 16.24 0.89
N ARG A 66 -2.73 15.67 0.69
CA ARG A 66 -3.98 16.43 0.70
C ARG A 66 -5.19 15.58 1.10
N LEU A 67 -6.25 16.25 1.52
CA LEU A 67 -7.56 15.64 1.76
C LEU A 67 -8.61 16.36 0.91
N ILE A 68 -9.41 15.58 0.18
CA ILE A 68 -10.51 16.09 -0.65
C ILE A 68 -11.80 15.85 0.12
N VAL A 69 -12.43 16.93 0.56
CA VAL A 69 -13.61 16.90 1.43
C VAL A 69 -14.82 17.34 0.62
N ASN A 70 -15.90 16.57 0.69
CA ASN A 70 -17.15 16.79 -0.04
C ASN A 70 -18.32 16.86 0.94
N TRP A 71 -19.31 17.71 0.65
CA TRP A 71 -20.52 17.87 1.47
C TRP A 71 -21.71 18.40 0.65
N THR A 72 -22.90 18.27 1.23
CA THR A 72 -24.14 18.88 0.73
C THR A 72 -24.44 20.16 1.49
N ASN A 73 -24.62 21.27 0.76
CA ASN A 73 -24.98 22.56 1.35
C ASN A 73 -26.45 22.62 1.77
N SER A 74 -26.73 23.37 2.84
CA SER A 74 -28.11 23.69 3.22
C SER A 74 -28.74 24.70 2.27
N VAL A 75 -30.05 24.59 2.06
CA VAL A 75 -30.85 25.53 1.26
C VAL A 75 -31.22 26.81 2.02
N ASP A 76 -30.79 26.97 3.27
CA ASP A 76 -31.12 28.15 4.07
C ASP A 76 -30.60 29.45 3.40
N PRO A 77 -31.48 30.41 3.07
CA PRO A 77 -31.08 31.64 2.39
C PRO A 77 -30.20 32.56 3.24
N VAL A 78 -30.22 32.42 4.59
CA VAL A 78 -29.49 33.30 5.52
C VAL A 78 -27.98 33.00 5.56
N ILE A 79 -27.58 31.79 5.13
CA ILE A 79 -26.17 31.40 5.04
C ILE A 79 -25.44 32.32 4.04
N ASP A 80 -24.28 32.83 4.44
CA ASP A 80 -23.39 33.67 3.64
C ASP A 80 -22.14 32.91 3.17
N LYS A 81 -21.55 32.07 4.04
CA LYS A 81 -20.33 31.31 3.77
C LYS A 81 -20.37 29.91 4.36
N ILE A 82 -19.43 29.07 3.93
CA ILE A 82 -19.13 27.78 4.54
C ILE A 82 -17.79 27.89 5.24
N LYS A 83 -17.70 27.44 6.50
CA LYS A 83 -16.43 27.34 7.23
C LYS A 83 -16.00 25.88 7.28
N ILE A 84 -14.78 25.63 6.83
CA ILE A 84 -14.08 24.36 7.01
C ILE A 84 -12.94 24.56 8.01
N THR A 85 -12.83 23.66 8.96
CA THR A 85 -11.75 23.64 9.97
C THR A 85 -11.13 22.25 9.98
N TRP A 86 -9.80 22.17 9.96
CA TRP A 86 -9.10 20.90 10.10
C TRP A 86 -8.07 20.97 11.23
N THR A 87 -8.05 19.92 12.03
CA THR A 87 -7.27 19.82 13.25
C THR A 87 -6.43 18.55 13.23
N LYS A 88 -5.16 18.68 13.61
CA LYS A 88 -4.23 17.57 13.87
C LYS A 88 -3.46 17.92 15.13
N GLU A 89 -3.67 17.16 16.21
CA GLU A 89 -3.06 17.43 17.53
C GLU A 89 -3.35 18.88 17.97
N ASP A 90 -2.31 19.70 18.17
CA ASP A 90 -2.44 21.11 18.58
C ASP A 90 -2.65 22.07 17.40
N MET A 91 -2.50 21.60 16.16
CA MET A 91 -2.65 22.43 14.97
C MET A 91 -4.12 22.53 14.58
N VAL A 92 -4.63 23.76 14.54
CA VAL A 92 -5.97 24.09 14.03
C VAL A 92 -5.84 25.11 12.91
N LYS A 93 -6.39 24.79 11.74
CA LYS A 93 -6.51 25.72 10.61
C LYS A 93 -7.96 25.79 10.17
N GLU A 94 -8.39 26.96 9.73
CA GLU A 94 -9.73 27.17 9.19
C GLU A 94 -9.72 28.05 7.94
N GLN A 95 -10.74 27.88 7.11
CA GLN A 95 -10.94 28.66 5.91
C GLN A 95 -12.44 28.92 5.68
N LEU A 96 -12.75 30.16 5.26
CA LEU A 96 -14.08 30.54 4.80
C LEU A 96 -14.16 30.38 3.28
N LEU A 97 -15.19 29.69 2.83
CA LEU A 97 -15.49 29.37 1.43
C LEU A 97 -16.81 30.03 1.02
N GLU A 98 -16.98 30.24 -0.27
CA GLU A 98 -18.23 30.76 -0.84
C GLU A 98 -19.40 29.82 -0.54
N LYS A 99 -20.60 30.37 -0.31
CA LYS A 99 -21.84 29.62 0.03
C LYS A 99 -22.09 28.39 -0.86
N GLY A 100 -21.80 28.50 -2.15
CA GLY A 100 -22.06 27.45 -3.14
C GLY A 100 -21.03 26.32 -3.16
N THR A 101 -19.92 26.46 -2.43
CA THR A 101 -18.83 25.48 -2.41
C THR A 101 -19.30 24.20 -1.73
N SER A 102 -19.15 23.05 -2.39
CA SER A 102 -19.54 21.73 -1.88
C SER A 102 -18.36 20.74 -1.84
N GLU A 103 -17.20 21.16 -2.33
CA GLU A 103 -15.96 20.40 -2.31
C GLU A 103 -14.80 21.33 -1.97
N PHE A 104 -13.86 20.86 -1.16
CA PHE A 104 -12.60 21.56 -0.91
C PHE A 104 -11.44 20.58 -0.76
N SER A 105 -10.34 20.87 -1.46
CA SER A 105 -9.09 20.13 -1.32
C SER A 105 -8.16 20.87 -0.37
N ILE A 106 -7.95 20.28 0.81
CA ILE A 106 -7.02 20.81 1.82
C ILE A 106 -5.60 20.40 1.41
N PRO A 107 -4.73 21.35 0.99
CA PRO A 107 -3.39 21.03 0.49
C PRO A 107 -2.36 20.96 1.63
N ASP A 108 -1.14 20.55 1.27
CA ASP A 108 0.07 20.63 2.11
C ASP A 108 -0.08 20.01 3.49
N LEU A 109 -0.73 18.84 3.54
CA LEU A 109 -0.94 18.08 4.75
C LEU A 109 0.19 17.09 4.99
N GLU A 110 0.75 17.14 6.19
CA GLU A 110 1.69 16.14 6.69
C GLU A 110 0.98 14.84 7.09
N ASP A 111 1.75 13.78 7.31
CA ASP A 111 1.23 12.50 7.78
C ASP A 111 0.52 12.67 9.13
N GLY A 112 -0.68 12.12 9.26
CA GLY A 112 -1.45 12.19 10.49
C GLY A 112 -2.95 12.07 10.27
N ASN A 113 -3.68 11.77 11.33
CA ASN A 113 -5.14 11.73 11.30
C ASN A 113 -5.67 13.14 11.57
N TYR A 114 -6.39 13.70 10.60
CA TYR A 114 -7.04 14.99 10.72
C TYR A 114 -8.49 14.82 11.09
N GLU A 115 -8.96 15.65 12.02
CA GLU A 115 -10.38 15.91 12.24
C GLU A 115 -10.79 17.09 11.36
N ILE A 116 -11.75 16.90 10.46
CA ILE A 116 -12.28 17.94 9.59
C ILE A 116 -13.72 18.24 10.00
N THR A 117 -14.00 19.50 10.28
CA THR A 117 -15.35 19.98 10.60
C THR A 117 -15.83 21.00 9.57
N ILE A 118 -17.12 20.95 9.27
CA ILE A 118 -17.77 21.90 8.35
C ILE A 118 -19.03 22.45 9.02
N CYS A 119 -19.20 23.77 8.93
CA CYS A 119 -20.43 24.46 9.32
C CYS A 119 -20.77 25.61 8.37
N SER A 120 -22.04 25.97 8.33
CA SER A 120 -22.54 27.16 7.63
C SER A 120 -22.36 28.39 8.49
N VAL A 121 -22.06 29.55 7.89
CA VAL A 121 -21.86 30.84 8.58
C VAL A 121 -22.76 31.89 7.96
N ASP A 122 -23.46 32.68 8.79
CA ASP A 122 -24.24 33.84 8.34
C ASP A 122 -23.43 35.13 8.26
N LYS A 123 -24.08 36.25 7.92
CA LYS A 123 -23.43 37.57 7.81
C LYS A 123 -22.97 38.15 9.15
N GLU A 124 -23.53 37.68 10.26
CA GLU A 124 -23.21 38.12 11.62
C GLU A 124 -22.09 37.28 12.23
N GLY A 125 -21.70 36.18 11.57
CA GLY A 125 -20.66 35.26 12.01
C GLY A 125 -21.17 34.10 12.86
N ASN A 126 -22.50 33.93 12.99
CA ASN A 126 -23.08 32.79 13.70
C ASN A 126 -22.87 31.51 12.88
N THR A 127 -22.61 30.39 13.55
CA THR A 127 -22.35 29.10 12.91
C THR A 127 -23.50 28.12 13.12
N SER A 128 -23.78 27.29 12.12
CA SER A 128 -24.60 26.08 12.32
C SER A 128 -23.90 25.09 13.24
N LEU A 129 -24.62 24.03 13.62
CA LEU A 129 -23.99 22.82 14.15
C LEU A 129 -22.93 22.30 13.15
N THR A 130 -21.82 21.79 13.68
CA THR A 130 -20.74 21.20 12.90
C THR A 130 -21.05 19.75 12.57
N ASN A 131 -20.64 19.31 11.38
CA ASN A 131 -20.46 17.90 11.09
C ASN A 131 -18.95 17.62 11.02
N THR A 132 -18.57 16.43 11.48
CA THR A 132 -17.16 16.02 11.59
C THR A 132 -16.90 14.78 10.72
N VAL A 133 -15.77 14.76 10.04
CA VAL A 133 -15.22 13.59 9.33
C VAL A 133 -13.73 13.48 9.62
N TYR A 134 -13.19 12.26 9.62
CA TYR A 134 -11.78 12.01 9.87
C TYR A 134 -11.10 11.49 8.60
N GLY A 135 -9.89 11.98 8.32
CA GLY A 135 -9.11 11.54 7.16
C GLY A 135 -7.61 11.60 7.43
N ARG A 136 -6.86 10.72 6.78
CA ARG A 136 -5.40 10.73 6.76
C ARG A 136 -4.91 10.85 5.31
N PRO A 137 -4.13 11.88 4.96
CA PRO A 137 -3.58 11.99 3.60
C PRO A 137 -2.54 10.91 3.35
N TYR A 138 -2.33 10.56 2.09
CA TYR A 138 -1.15 9.79 1.72
C TYR A 138 0.07 10.70 1.70
N THR A 139 1.15 10.27 2.33
CA THR A 139 2.42 11.00 2.40
C THR A 139 3.56 10.00 2.27
N GLU A 140 4.79 10.50 2.11
CA GLU A 140 5.98 9.62 2.00
C GLU A 140 6.15 8.65 3.17
N ALA A 141 5.74 9.04 4.38
CA ALA A 141 5.80 8.21 5.57
C ALA A 141 4.69 7.15 5.65
N HIS A 142 3.66 7.23 4.81
CA HIS A 142 2.51 6.33 4.87
C HIS A 142 2.92 4.89 4.50
N GLU A 143 2.49 3.89 5.27
CA GLU A 143 2.93 2.49 5.12
C GLU A 143 2.71 1.94 3.69
N THR A 144 1.55 2.23 3.08
CA THR A 144 1.24 1.87 1.67
C THR A 144 2.23 2.45 0.66
N ILE A 145 2.85 3.58 0.96
CA ILE A 145 3.86 4.23 0.12
C ILE A 145 5.21 3.56 0.31
N GLN A 146 5.57 3.25 1.56
CA GLN A 146 6.80 2.54 1.89
C GLN A 146 6.84 1.14 1.28
N THR A 147 5.68 0.47 1.18
CA THR A 147 5.55 -0.86 0.57
C THR A 147 5.33 -0.84 -0.95
N PHE A 148 5.26 0.34 -1.58
CA PHE A 148 5.17 0.42 -3.03
C PHE A 148 6.38 -0.27 -3.67
N THR A 149 6.15 -1.00 -4.77
CA THR A 149 7.14 -1.90 -5.36
C THR A 149 8.46 -1.21 -5.75
N ARG A 150 9.59 -1.78 -5.32
CA ARG A 150 10.91 -1.29 -5.71
C ARG A 150 11.30 -1.72 -7.13
N ILE A 151 10.47 -2.52 -7.82
CA ILE A 151 10.68 -3.06 -9.17
C ILE A 151 11.91 -3.98 -9.25
N VAL A 152 13.10 -3.44 -8.99
CA VAL A 152 14.33 -4.20 -8.77
C VAL A 152 14.23 -4.92 -7.43
N SER A 153 14.17 -6.25 -7.48
CA SER A 153 14.08 -7.10 -6.28
C SER A 153 15.47 -7.43 -5.71
N ARG A 154 16.44 -7.67 -6.59
CA ARG A 154 17.85 -7.90 -6.27
C ARG A 154 18.72 -7.33 -7.38
N HIS A 155 19.95 -6.97 -7.06
CA HIS A 155 20.93 -6.53 -8.03
C HIS A 155 22.34 -6.94 -7.60
N PHE A 156 23.22 -7.07 -8.58
CA PHE A 156 24.61 -7.44 -8.37
C PHE A 156 25.52 -6.52 -9.17
N PHE A 157 26.63 -6.15 -8.55
CA PHE A 157 27.73 -5.45 -9.19
C PHE A 157 28.86 -6.43 -9.45
N MET A 158 29.07 -6.76 -10.73
CA MET A 158 30.19 -7.58 -11.13
C MET A 158 31.18 -6.74 -11.93
N LYS A 159 32.28 -6.35 -11.28
CA LYS A 159 33.28 -5.41 -11.82
C LYS A 159 32.62 -4.10 -12.24
N ASP A 160 32.49 -3.84 -13.54
CA ASP A 160 31.86 -2.67 -14.14
C ASP A 160 30.50 -2.99 -14.78
N ARG A 161 29.85 -4.10 -14.40
CA ARG A 161 28.56 -4.53 -14.94
C ARG A 161 27.50 -4.58 -13.84
N LEU A 162 26.28 -4.21 -14.22
CA LEU A 162 25.09 -4.27 -13.37
C LEU A 162 24.19 -5.42 -13.85
N ILE A 163 23.85 -6.31 -12.93
CA ILE A 163 22.86 -7.37 -13.14
C ILE A 163 21.65 -7.07 -12.25
N LEU A 164 20.46 -7.12 -12.83
CA LEU A 164 19.19 -6.83 -12.16
C LEU A 164 18.31 -8.07 -12.15
N PHE A 165 17.56 -8.23 -11.07
CA PHE A 165 16.49 -9.20 -10.91
C PHE A 165 15.20 -8.48 -10.54
N PHE A 166 14.08 -9.05 -10.98
CA PHE A 166 12.74 -8.50 -10.83
C PHE A 166 11.77 -9.60 -10.38
N LEU A 167 10.60 -9.20 -9.88
CA LEU A 167 9.48 -10.11 -9.57
C LEU A 167 8.33 -10.02 -10.60
N GLY A 168 8.47 -9.14 -11.60
CA GLY A 168 7.43 -8.83 -12.58
C GLY A 168 6.92 -7.40 -12.47
N TRP A 169 6.24 -6.93 -13.51
CA TRP A 169 5.65 -5.61 -13.58
C TRP A 169 4.31 -5.58 -12.84
N GLU A 170 4.09 -4.53 -12.05
CA GLU A 170 2.83 -4.28 -11.36
C GLU A 170 2.07 -3.15 -12.06
N ASP A 171 0.76 -3.32 -12.28
CA ASP A 171 -0.05 -2.38 -13.07
C ASP A 171 -0.27 -1.02 -12.37
N ASN A 172 0.07 -0.92 -11.08
CA ASN A 172 0.09 0.33 -10.32
C ASN A 172 1.32 1.19 -10.63
N VAL A 173 2.34 0.67 -11.31
CA VAL A 173 3.51 1.42 -11.78
C VAL A 173 3.20 2.04 -13.13
N GLU A 174 3.42 3.35 -13.24
CA GLU A 174 3.23 4.09 -14.48
C GLU A 174 4.54 4.29 -15.25
N GLU A 175 5.61 4.66 -14.56
CA GLU A 175 6.95 4.85 -15.15
C GLU A 175 8.01 4.39 -14.16
N ALA A 176 9.08 3.78 -14.66
CA ALA A 176 10.27 3.50 -13.89
C ALA A 176 11.53 3.50 -14.76
N TYR A 177 12.63 4.03 -14.22
CA TYR A 177 13.91 4.03 -14.90
C TYR A 177 15.07 4.10 -13.90
N LEU A 178 16.21 3.58 -14.31
CA LEU A 178 17.48 3.74 -13.60
C LEU A 178 18.32 4.82 -14.30
N THR A 179 18.99 5.64 -13.51
CA THR A 179 20.06 6.51 -13.99
C THR A 179 21.40 6.04 -13.42
N TYR A 180 22.45 6.13 -14.22
CA TYR A 180 23.79 5.70 -13.84
C TYR A 180 24.83 6.48 -14.64
N THR A 181 26.09 6.39 -14.20
CA THR A 181 27.23 6.89 -14.96
C THR A 181 27.90 5.72 -15.68
N LYS A 182 28.07 5.83 -17.00
CA LYS A 182 28.82 4.84 -17.78
C LYS A 182 30.31 4.92 -17.43
N LYS A 183 31.07 3.86 -17.70
CA LYS A 183 32.52 3.82 -17.43
C LYS A 183 33.32 4.92 -18.13
N ASN A 184 32.81 5.44 -19.25
CA ASN A 184 33.41 6.57 -19.98
C ASN A 184 33.05 7.95 -19.40
N GLY A 185 32.30 8.02 -18.29
CA GLY A 185 31.86 9.25 -17.63
C GLY A 185 30.57 9.85 -18.19
N SER A 186 30.02 9.34 -19.28
CA SER A 186 28.73 9.82 -19.82
C SER A 186 27.54 9.32 -19.00
N ALA A 187 26.44 10.08 -19.03
CA ALA A 187 25.20 9.67 -18.37
C ALA A 187 24.54 8.49 -19.11
N GLY A 188 24.03 7.53 -18.34
CA GLY A 188 23.23 6.41 -18.82
C GLY A 188 21.84 6.42 -18.19
N ARG A 189 20.86 5.94 -18.95
CA ARG A 189 19.48 5.73 -18.52
C ARG A 189 19.00 4.38 -19.03
N LEU A 190 18.33 3.62 -18.17
CA LEU A 190 17.64 2.38 -18.52
C LEU A 190 16.17 2.54 -18.14
N ASP A 191 15.30 2.64 -19.14
CA ASP A 191 13.86 2.59 -18.91
C ASP A 191 13.45 1.15 -18.58
N LEU A 192 12.86 0.95 -17.40
CA LEU A 192 12.39 -0.35 -16.94
C LEU A 192 10.98 -0.56 -17.48
N THR A 193 10.85 -1.07 -18.70
CA THR A 193 9.54 -1.35 -19.31
C THR A 193 8.94 -2.65 -18.79
N LYS A 194 7.63 -2.83 -18.97
CA LYS A 194 6.93 -4.10 -18.69
C LYS A 194 7.61 -5.30 -19.33
N ASP A 195 8.11 -5.16 -20.57
CA ASP A 195 8.84 -6.22 -21.28
C ASP A 195 10.20 -6.55 -20.66
N ILE A 196 10.92 -5.56 -20.13
CA ILE A 196 12.22 -5.78 -19.47
C ILE A 196 11.98 -6.44 -18.10
N VAL A 197 11.08 -5.87 -17.30
CA VAL A 197 10.85 -6.32 -15.92
C VAL A 197 10.24 -7.72 -15.90
N ASN A 198 9.35 -8.06 -16.85
CA ASN A 198 8.77 -9.40 -16.94
C ASN A 198 9.73 -10.48 -17.46
N ARG A 199 10.94 -10.13 -17.92
CA ARG A 199 12.02 -11.12 -18.13
C ARG A 199 12.60 -11.65 -16.84
N LEU A 200 12.28 -11.04 -15.69
CA LEU A 200 12.72 -11.38 -14.33
C LEU A 200 14.22 -11.18 -14.05
N TYR A 201 15.07 -11.14 -15.07
CA TYR A 201 16.48 -10.83 -14.95
C TYR A 201 17.00 -10.05 -16.16
N TYR A 202 18.00 -9.20 -15.94
CA TYR A 202 18.56 -8.33 -16.97
C TYR A 202 20.03 -7.99 -16.70
N LEU A 203 20.90 -8.26 -17.67
CA LEU A 203 22.28 -7.77 -17.70
C LEU A 203 22.30 -6.42 -18.42
N LEU A 204 22.75 -5.37 -17.74
CA LEU A 204 22.94 -4.08 -18.36
C LEU A 204 24.03 -4.16 -19.45
N PRO A 205 23.75 -3.75 -20.71
CA PRO A 205 24.76 -3.80 -21.77
C PRO A 205 25.91 -2.81 -21.55
N ASP A 206 25.61 -1.65 -20.97
CA ASP A 206 26.61 -0.63 -20.68
C ASP A 206 27.53 -1.08 -19.53
N ALA A 207 28.83 -0.82 -19.68
CA ALA A 207 29.77 -0.81 -18.57
C ALA A 207 29.59 0.48 -17.75
N ILE A 208 29.57 0.38 -16.43
CA ILE A 208 29.23 1.46 -15.50
C ILE A 208 30.42 1.86 -14.63
N ASP A 209 30.41 3.11 -14.18
CA ASP A 209 31.27 3.58 -13.10
C ASP A 209 30.63 3.20 -11.76
N THR A 210 31.13 2.12 -11.16
CA THR A 210 30.66 1.62 -9.85
C THR A 210 31.09 2.48 -8.68
N SER A 211 31.79 3.60 -8.86
CA SER A 211 32.01 4.59 -7.79
C SER A 211 30.82 5.55 -7.65
N LYS A 212 30.05 5.76 -8.72
CA LYS A 212 28.88 6.64 -8.74
C LYS A 212 27.61 5.93 -8.24
N PRO A 213 26.61 6.67 -7.74
CA PRO A 213 25.32 6.09 -7.39
C PRO A 213 24.57 5.65 -8.65
N ILE A 214 23.72 4.64 -8.47
CA ILE A 214 22.72 4.22 -9.46
C ILE A 214 21.37 4.43 -8.78
N GLU A 215 20.54 5.26 -9.38
CA GLU A 215 19.30 5.72 -8.76
C GLU A 215 18.09 5.24 -9.54
N LEU A 216 17.15 4.64 -8.83
CA LEU A 216 15.84 4.24 -9.33
C LEU A 216 14.85 5.38 -9.15
N TYR A 217 14.22 5.74 -10.25
CA TYR A 217 13.12 6.69 -10.32
C TYR A 217 11.87 5.92 -10.70
N ARG A 218 10.75 6.25 -10.05
CA ARG A 218 9.47 5.58 -10.30
C ARG A 218 8.30 6.52 -10.03
N THR A 219 7.23 6.34 -10.78
CA THR A 219 5.94 6.98 -10.55
C THR A 219 4.82 5.96 -10.68
N GLY A 220 3.72 6.19 -9.99
CA GLY A 220 2.58 5.27 -10.06
C GLY A 220 1.40 5.73 -9.23
N TYR A 221 0.46 4.82 -9.05
CA TYR A 221 -0.80 5.04 -8.35
C TYR A 221 -0.92 4.06 -7.18
N ILE A 222 -1.69 4.44 -6.17
CA ILE A 222 -2.04 3.54 -5.07
C ILE A 222 -3.55 3.49 -4.94
N VAL A 223 -4.05 2.35 -4.47
CA VAL A 223 -5.48 2.17 -4.22
C VAL A 223 -5.95 3.21 -3.22
N GLY A 224 -7.03 3.94 -3.55
CA GLY A 224 -7.61 4.97 -2.70
C GLY A 224 -7.03 6.38 -2.89
N CYS A 225 -5.99 6.55 -3.72
CA CYS A 225 -5.45 7.85 -4.11
C CYS A 225 -5.66 8.07 -5.61
N GLU A 226 -6.31 9.16 -5.98
CA GLU A 226 -6.50 9.53 -7.40
C GLU A 226 -5.26 10.22 -8.00
N ASP A 227 -4.34 10.66 -7.14
CA ASP A 227 -3.14 11.38 -7.54
C ASP A 227 -2.03 10.44 -8.02
N LYS A 228 -1.33 10.86 -9.08
CA LYS A 228 -0.06 10.25 -9.49
C LYS A 228 1.01 10.60 -8.46
N ILE A 229 1.68 9.57 -7.95
CA ILE A 229 2.72 9.72 -6.94
C ILE A 229 4.08 9.67 -7.63
N ILE A 230 4.90 10.69 -7.35
CA ILE A 230 6.32 10.74 -7.73
C ILE A 230 7.11 10.34 -6.49
N PHE A 231 7.71 9.15 -6.53
CA PHE A 231 8.46 8.63 -5.39
C PHE A 231 9.87 9.21 -5.36
N SER A 232 10.39 9.41 -4.15
CA SER A 232 11.79 9.80 -3.94
C SER A 232 12.75 8.78 -4.59
N PRO A 233 13.81 9.24 -5.27
CA PRO A 233 14.77 8.35 -5.90
C PRO A 233 15.42 7.42 -4.88
N THR A 234 15.57 6.15 -5.23
CA THR A 234 16.19 5.14 -4.36
C THR A 234 17.50 4.66 -4.96
N ALA A 235 18.59 4.78 -4.22
CA ALA A 235 19.89 4.28 -4.67
C ALA A 235 19.99 2.75 -4.53
N LEU A 236 20.57 2.08 -5.53
CA LEU A 236 20.92 0.66 -5.43
C LEU A 236 22.14 0.47 -4.51
N GLU A 237 21.95 -0.26 -3.42
CA GLU A 237 23.01 -0.51 -2.43
C GLU A 237 24.12 -1.41 -2.97
N LYS A 238 25.38 -1.16 -2.62
CA LYS A 238 26.50 -2.02 -3.06
C LYS A 238 26.81 -3.15 -2.07
N SER A 239 25.89 -3.42 -1.13
CA SER A 239 26.06 -4.43 -0.10
C SER A 239 26.00 -5.82 -0.71
N ARG A 240 26.96 -6.66 -0.33
CA ARG A 240 27.05 -8.06 -0.74
C ARG A 240 26.16 -8.89 0.16
N LEU A 241 25.09 -9.44 -0.39
CA LEU A 241 24.14 -10.29 0.33
C LEU A 241 24.18 -11.71 -0.23
N PHE A 242 24.23 -12.68 0.66
CA PHE A 242 24.21 -14.10 0.34
C PHE A 242 22.96 -14.77 0.88
N ASN A 243 22.34 -15.62 0.07
CA ASN A 243 21.20 -16.43 0.50
C ASN A 243 21.60 -17.45 1.58
N ALA A 244 20.62 -17.86 2.38
CA ALA A 244 20.85 -18.71 3.56
C ALA A 244 21.43 -20.09 3.21
N ASP A 245 20.99 -20.69 2.11
CA ASP A 245 21.49 -21.97 1.60
C ASP A 245 22.93 -21.87 1.08
N PHE A 246 23.29 -20.79 0.38
CA PHE A 246 24.66 -20.53 -0.02
C PHE A 246 25.55 -20.30 1.21
N LYS A 247 25.10 -19.53 2.21
CA LYS A 247 25.80 -19.37 3.50
C LYS A 247 26.01 -20.71 4.19
N GLN A 248 24.99 -21.58 4.22
CA GLN A 248 25.09 -22.91 4.81
C GLN A 248 26.12 -23.79 4.08
N GLU A 249 26.17 -23.71 2.75
CA GLU A 249 27.16 -24.42 1.95
C GLU A 249 28.58 -23.93 2.25
N MET A 250 28.79 -22.60 2.31
CA MET A 250 30.09 -22.03 2.64
C MET A 250 30.51 -22.34 4.08
N LYS A 251 29.57 -22.38 5.03
CA LYS A 251 29.80 -22.85 6.39
C LYS A 251 30.28 -24.30 6.39
N ARG A 252 29.66 -25.17 5.60
CA ARG A 252 30.05 -26.58 5.55
C ARG A 252 31.44 -26.79 4.96
N GLN A 253 31.79 -26.03 3.91
CA GLN A 253 33.07 -26.20 3.22
C GLN A 253 34.23 -25.48 3.92
N PHE A 254 34.00 -24.27 4.40
CA PHE A 254 35.06 -23.37 4.89
C PHE A 254 34.91 -22.98 6.36
N GLY A 255 33.82 -23.38 7.03
CA GLY A 255 33.58 -23.05 8.43
C GLY A 255 33.12 -21.61 8.69
N PHE A 256 32.70 -20.87 7.65
CA PHE A 256 32.24 -19.49 7.80
C PHE A 256 30.95 -19.41 8.64
N ASP A 257 30.98 -18.61 9.70
CA ASP A 257 29.86 -18.40 10.62
C ASP A 257 30.04 -17.05 11.36
N PRO A 258 29.08 -16.11 11.35
CA PRO A 258 27.79 -16.15 10.63
C PRO A 258 27.85 -15.66 9.17
N ASP A 259 28.96 -15.04 8.77
CA ASP A 259 29.08 -14.33 7.48
C ASP A 259 30.25 -14.83 6.62
N ILE A 260 30.09 -14.67 5.31
CA ILE A 260 31.11 -14.98 4.31
C ILE A 260 32.06 -13.77 4.21
N PRO A 261 33.37 -13.93 4.45
CA PRO A 261 34.30 -12.81 4.40
C PRO A 261 34.43 -12.20 3.00
N ASP A 262 34.39 -10.87 2.90
CA ASP A 262 34.53 -10.15 1.63
C ASP A 262 35.86 -10.46 0.93
N ASN A 263 36.96 -10.52 1.67
CA ASN A 263 38.27 -10.85 1.12
C ASN A 263 38.33 -12.25 0.49
N TRP A 264 37.62 -13.23 1.05
CA TRP A 264 37.48 -14.55 0.46
C TRP A 264 36.64 -14.47 -0.82
N ALA A 265 35.51 -13.78 -0.75
CA ALA A 265 34.58 -13.68 -1.87
C ALA A 265 35.18 -12.90 -3.07
N GLU A 266 36.10 -11.96 -2.81
CA GLU A 266 36.90 -11.25 -3.80
C GLU A 266 38.06 -12.10 -4.35
N SER A 267 38.54 -13.13 -3.66
CA SER A 267 39.73 -13.90 -4.08
C SER A 267 39.43 -15.27 -4.67
N VAL A 268 38.23 -15.82 -4.44
CA VAL A 268 37.88 -17.16 -4.90
C VAL A 268 37.86 -17.26 -6.42
N GLU A 269 38.62 -18.20 -6.97
CA GLU A 269 38.68 -18.49 -8.41
C GLU A 269 38.03 -19.82 -8.79
N GLU A 270 37.95 -20.77 -7.85
CA GLU A 270 37.31 -22.07 -8.03
C GLU A 270 36.38 -22.36 -6.87
N LEU A 271 35.16 -22.81 -7.15
CA LEU A 271 34.16 -23.16 -6.15
C LEU A 271 33.56 -24.54 -6.43
N TYR A 272 33.38 -25.32 -5.38
CA TYR A 272 32.71 -26.61 -5.43
C TYR A 272 31.28 -26.43 -4.92
N LEU A 273 30.29 -27.01 -5.60
CA LEU A 273 28.92 -27.12 -5.11
C LEU A 273 28.47 -28.56 -5.30
N ASP A 274 28.32 -29.28 -4.19
CA ASP A 274 28.01 -30.70 -4.23
C ASP A 274 26.53 -30.99 -3.95
N TRP A 275 25.82 -30.09 -3.29
CA TRP A 275 24.47 -30.34 -2.77
C TRP A 275 23.43 -29.48 -3.45
N SER A 276 22.17 -29.85 -3.30
CA SER A 276 21.07 -29.08 -3.86
C SER A 276 21.06 -27.66 -3.30
N ILE A 277 20.81 -26.69 -4.18
CA ILE A 277 20.80 -25.26 -3.85
C ILE A 277 19.62 -24.58 -4.53
N GLY A 278 19.12 -23.49 -3.94
CA GLY A 278 18.02 -22.69 -4.47
C GLY A 278 18.32 -22.16 -5.86
N SER A 279 19.39 -21.37 -5.98
CA SER A 279 19.82 -20.78 -7.24
C SER A 279 21.34 -20.59 -7.27
N PHE A 280 21.89 -20.30 -8.45
CA PHE A 280 23.28 -19.86 -8.58
C PHE A 280 23.47 -18.34 -8.49
N ALA A 281 22.44 -17.55 -8.15
CA ALA A 281 22.52 -16.08 -8.10
C ALA A 281 23.68 -15.56 -7.23
N ASP A 282 23.95 -16.23 -6.11
CA ASP A 282 25.03 -15.85 -5.17
C ASP A 282 26.44 -15.94 -5.79
N LEU A 283 26.62 -16.67 -6.90
CA LEU A 283 27.88 -16.71 -7.64
C LEU A 283 28.21 -15.36 -8.28
N LEU A 284 27.21 -14.51 -8.57
CA LEU A 284 27.43 -13.15 -9.08
C LEU A 284 28.14 -12.24 -8.09
N ASN A 285 28.12 -12.59 -6.80
CA ASN A 285 28.94 -11.91 -5.83
C ASN A 285 30.43 -12.22 -6.05
N LEU A 286 30.86 -13.30 -6.71
CA LEU A 286 32.26 -13.73 -6.74
C LEU A 286 32.98 -13.22 -8.01
N PRO A 287 33.58 -12.01 -8.03
CA PRO A 287 34.06 -11.35 -9.25
C PRO A 287 35.17 -12.10 -9.98
N ASN A 288 35.94 -12.92 -9.27
CA ASN A 288 37.11 -13.64 -9.78
C ASN A 288 36.88 -15.14 -9.97
N LEU A 289 35.65 -15.63 -9.78
CA LEU A 289 35.30 -17.03 -10.00
C LEU A 289 35.44 -17.42 -11.48
N LYS A 290 36.39 -18.30 -11.81
CA LYS A 290 36.66 -18.79 -13.16
C LYS A 290 36.25 -20.23 -13.38
N LYS A 291 36.08 -21.00 -12.31
CA LYS A 291 35.71 -22.42 -12.38
C LYS A 291 34.67 -22.79 -11.34
N LEU A 292 33.60 -23.43 -11.78
CA LEU A 292 32.58 -24.02 -10.92
C LEU A 292 32.58 -25.54 -11.08
N VAL A 293 32.71 -26.26 -9.98
CA VAL A 293 32.72 -27.72 -9.96
C VAL A 293 31.47 -28.23 -9.27
N LEU A 294 30.64 -28.97 -10.01
CA LEU A 294 29.33 -29.41 -9.59
C LEU A 294 29.30 -30.92 -9.31
N GLY A 295 28.98 -31.30 -8.07
CA GLY A 295 28.69 -32.69 -7.70
C GLY A 295 29.89 -33.64 -7.67
N LYS A 296 31.13 -33.13 -7.70
CA LYS A 296 32.34 -33.97 -7.75
C LYS A 296 32.47 -34.91 -6.55
N HIS A 297 32.02 -34.47 -5.37
CA HIS A 297 32.10 -35.29 -4.14
C HIS A 297 30.79 -36.02 -3.83
N ARG A 298 29.86 -36.06 -4.79
CA ARG A 298 28.63 -36.85 -4.71
C ARG A 298 28.80 -38.14 -5.50
N TYR A 299 29.01 -39.21 -4.75
CA TYR A 299 29.09 -40.56 -5.32
C TYR A 299 27.67 -41.13 -5.45
N ILE A 300 27.28 -41.47 -6.67
CA ILE A 300 26.04 -42.16 -6.98
C ILE A 300 26.40 -43.53 -7.56
N LEU A 301 25.66 -44.57 -7.20
CA LEU A 301 25.77 -45.89 -7.82
C LEU A 301 25.37 -45.79 -9.31
N ASP A 302 26.05 -46.51 -10.19
CA ASP A 302 25.81 -46.44 -11.64
C ASP A 302 24.32 -46.63 -12.02
N GLU A 303 23.61 -47.50 -11.29
CA GLU A 303 22.18 -47.77 -11.49
C GLU A 303 21.27 -46.59 -11.12
N LEU A 304 21.75 -45.68 -10.26
CA LEU A 304 21.01 -44.50 -9.77
C LEU A 304 21.44 -43.20 -10.45
N VAL A 305 22.42 -43.23 -11.38
CA VAL A 305 22.95 -42.01 -12.00
C VAL A 305 21.91 -41.23 -12.81
N ASN A 306 20.83 -41.89 -13.23
CA ASN A 306 19.70 -41.25 -13.93
C ASN A 306 18.49 -40.97 -13.02
N ASP A 307 18.60 -41.21 -11.70
CA ASP A 307 17.57 -40.86 -10.74
C ASP A 307 17.64 -39.36 -10.41
N THR A 308 16.89 -38.59 -11.21
CA THR A 308 16.74 -37.14 -11.06
C THR A 308 15.82 -36.75 -9.90
N GLN A 309 15.19 -37.70 -9.21
CA GLN A 309 14.28 -37.43 -8.09
C GLN A 309 15.02 -37.41 -6.76
N VAL A 310 15.86 -38.42 -6.50
CA VAL A 310 16.44 -38.65 -5.18
C VAL A 310 17.98 -38.57 -5.19
N ALA A 311 18.63 -39.22 -6.16
CA ALA A 311 20.09 -39.38 -6.12
C ALA A 311 20.84 -38.09 -6.50
N GLN A 312 20.36 -37.40 -7.54
CA GLN A 312 21.01 -36.20 -8.06
C GLN A 312 20.71 -34.94 -7.24
N SER A 313 21.76 -34.23 -6.81
CA SER A 313 21.72 -32.82 -6.41
C SER A 313 21.10 -31.94 -7.51
N LYS A 314 20.38 -30.89 -7.11
CA LYS A 314 19.58 -30.05 -8.03
C LYS A 314 19.80 -28.57 -7.77
N VAL A 315 19.49 -27.77 -8.79
CA VAL A 315 19.19 -26.36 -8.60
C VAL A 315 17.70 -26.16 -8.82
N PHE A 316 17.03 -25.43 -7.92
CA PHE A 316 15.58 -25.30 -7.96
C PHE A 316 15.14 -24.20 -8.93
N GLU A 317 15.84 -23.07 -8.95
CA GLU A 317 15.61 -21.96 -9.86
C GLU A 317 16.49 -22.06 -11.10
N THR A 318 16.16 -23.02 -11.97
CA THR A 318 16.96 -23.39 -13.13
C THR A 318 17.16 -22.24 -14.12
N ALA A 319 16.11 -21.47 -14.43
CA ALA A 319 16.19 -20.38 -15.41
C ALA A 319 17.15 -19.27 -14.96
N ILE A 320 17.02 -18.83 -13.70
CA ILE A 320 17.93 -17.86 -13.06
C ILE A 320 19.36 -18.41 -13.07
N SER A 321 19.52 -19.68 -12.73
CA SER A 321 20.83 -20.31 -12.62
C SER A 321 21.52 -20.43 -13.97
N ASN A 322 20.79 -20.78 -15.04
CA ASN A 322 21.33 -20.77 -16.41
C ASN A 322 21.76 -19.36 -16.83
N PHE A 323 20.92 -18.35 -16.59
CA PHE A 323 21.26 -16.95 -16.87
C PHE A 323 22.54 -16.51 -16.14
N VAL A 324 22.67 -16.88 -14.86
CA VAL A 324 23.86 -16.55 -14.08
C VAL A 324 25.10 -17.22 -14.65
N LEU A 325 25.05 -18.51 -14.98
CA LEU A 325 26.20 -19.21 -15.54
C LEU A 325 26.61 -18.62 -16.89
N GLU A 326 25.65 -18.31 -17.76
CA GLU A 326 25.89 -17.66 -19.05
C GLU A 326 26.52 -16.27 -18.86
N THR A 327 25.97 -15.48 -17.94
CA THR A 327 26.48 -14.14 -17.60
C THR A 327 27.91 -14.22 -17.06
N LEU A 328 28.19 -15.13 -16.13
CA LEU A 328 29.54 -15.32 -15.59
C LEU A 328 30.50 -15.75 -16.71
N HIS A 329 30.10 -16.68 -17.57
CA HIS A 329 30.90 -17.07 -18.71
C HIS A 329 31.25 -15.88 -19.63
N GLU A 330 30.27 -15.03 -19.96
CA GLU A 330 30.50 -13.81 -20.76
C GLU A 330 31.45 -12.82 -20.06
N LEU A 331 31.28 -12.60 -18.75
CA LEU A 331 31.96 -11.53 -18.02
C LEU A 331 33.35 -11.90 -17.48
N ASN A 332 33.59 -13.17 -17.17
CA ASN A 332 34.84 -13.61 -16.55
C ASN A 332 35.39 -14.95 -17.10
N GLY A 333 34.76 -15.52 -18.12
CA GLY A 333 35.21 -16.76 -18.75
C GLY A 333 34.97 -18.00 -17.90
N LEU A 334 33.97 -17.98 -17.02
CA LEU A 334 33.58 -19.12 -16.19
C LEU A 334 33.52 -20.43 -17.00
N THR A 335 34.10 -21.49 -16.45
CA THR A 335 33.95 -22.87 -16.91
C THR A 335 33.28 -23.71 -15.83
N VAL A 336 32.51 -24.72 -16.22
CA VAL A 336 31.76 -25.58 -15.30
C VAL A 336 32.12 -27.04 -15.55
N GLU A 337 32.50 -27.77 -14.51
CA GLU A 337 32.64 -29.22 -14.55
C GLU A 337 31.46 -29.86 -13.83
N ARG A 338 30.62 -30.60 -14.55
CA ARG A 338 29.40 -31.23 -14.01
C ARG A 338 29.58 -32.73 -13.90
N TYR A 339 29.63 -33.24 -12.67
CA TYR A 339 29.88 -34.65 -12.38
C TYR A 339 28.59 -35.47 -12.26
N ASN A 340 28.63 -36.73 -12.70
CA ASN A 340 27.60 -37.76 -12.46
C ASN A 340 26.16 -37.30 -12.78
N LYS A 341 26.02 -36.46 -13.82
CA LYS A 341 24.74 -35.86 -14.25
C LYS A 341 23.98 -35.08 -13.17
N HIS A 342 24.67 -34.63 -12.11
CA HIS A 342 24.09 -33.71 -11.13
C HIS A 342 23.59 -32.43 -11.79
N TYR A 343 22.62 -31.75 -11.16
CA TYR A 343 22.00 -30.53 -11.67
C TYR A 343 21.39 -30.74 -13.08
N PRO A 344 20.45 -31.69 -13.23
CA PRO A 344 19.92 -32.11 -14.54
C PRO A 344 19.12 -31.01 -15.27
N GLY A 345 18.67 -29.97 -14.55
CA GLY A 345 17.94 -28.85 -15.14
C GLY A 345 18.81 -27.88 -15.94
N LEU A 346 20.13 -27.90 -15.75
CA LEU A 346 21.02 -26.96 -16.44
C LEU A 346 20.99 -27.17 -17.94
N THR A 347 20.90 -26.06 -18.68
CA THR A 347 20.93 -26.07 -20.14
C THR A 347 22.32 -26.47 -20.61
N GLU A 348 22.40 -27.32 -21.64
CA GLU A 348 23.66 -27.67 -22.26
C GLU A 348 24.32 -26.44 -22.87
N ALA A 349 25.59 -26.23 -22.56
CA ALA A 349 26.34 -25.07 -23.01
C ALA A 349 27.81 -25.45 -23.21
N PRO A 350 28.55 -24.79 -24.12
CA PRO A 350 29.94 -25.16 -24.44
C PRO A 350 30.91 -24.97 -23.27
N TYR A 351 30.56 -24.12 -22.30
CA TYR A 351 31.33 -23.89 -21.09
C TYR A 351 31.01 -24.87 -19.95
N ILE A 352 30.07 -25.81 -20.16
CA ILE A 352 29.71 -26.87 -19.20
C ILE A 352 30.24 -28.21 -19.73
N GLU A 353 31.28 -28.72 -19.09
CA GLU A 353 31.84 -30.04 -19.38
C GLU A 353 31.23 -31.10 -18.46
N ASN A 354 30.59 -32.10 -19.05
CA ASN A 354 30.09 -33.27 -18.31
C ASN A 354 31.22 -34.25 -18.03
N LYS A 355 31.39 -34.62 -16.75
CA LYS A 355 32.41 -35.56 -16.27
C LYS A 355 31.73 -36.78 -15.65
N GLY A 356 31.98 -37.97 -16.19
CA GLY A 356 31.39 -39.22 -15.67
C GLY A 356 30.01 -39.49 -16.24
#